data_AF-A0A8H4GSX4-F1
#
_entry.id   AF-A0A8H4GSX4-F1
#
_cell.length_a   1.000
_cell.length_b   1.000
_cell.length_c   1.000
_cell.angle_alpha   90.00
_cell.angle_beta   90.00
_cell.angle_gamma   90.00
#
_symmetry.space_group_name_H-M   'P 1'
#
loop_
_entity.id
_entity.type
_entity.pdbx_description
1 polymer ?
#
loop_
_entity_poly.entity_id
_entity_poly.type
_entity_poly.pdbx_seq_one_letter_code
_entity_poly.pdbx_strand_id
1 'polypeptide(L)'
;MWFPIPDGSRCGSECNSSSVTGPLVYFPPGKYMVSSSIEAMYNTPLVGDSTDPSTILAARSFVFLSVISSDVYIDGGNGAEWYINQNNFLRQVRNFIIDIRQAMVEHPAGLHWQVAQASPNILDEIKMGSHQVVSEGLWKPAA
;
A
#
# COMPACT_ATOMS: atom_id res chain seq x y z
N MET A 1 -15.05 0.87 6.45
CA MET A 1 -14.60 -0.05 7.49
C MET A 1 -13.51 -0.91 6.88
N TRP A 2 -12.25 -0.54 7.09
CA TRP A 2 -11.12 -1.36 6.65
C TRP A 2 -10.88 -2.39 7.73
N PHE A 3 -10.72 -3.67 7.36
CA PHE A 3 -10.41 -4.71 8.33
C PHE A 3 -9.01 -4.43 8.88
N PRO A 4 -8.84 -4.06 10.17
CA PRO A 4 -7.52 -4.16 10.77
C PRO A 4 -7.16 -5.64 10.72
N ILE A 5 -6.19 -5.99 9.88
CA ILE A 5 -5.60 -7.33 9.94
C ILE A 5 -4.92 -7.36 11.32
N PRO A 6 -5.37 -8.18 12.28
CA PRO A 6 -4.96 -8.03 13.67
C PRO A 6 -3.44 -8.03 13.83
N ASP A 7 -2.89 -6.95 14.40
CA ASP A 7 -1.44 -6.76 14.57
C ASP A 7 -0.80 -7.82 15.47
N GLY A 8 -1.59 -8.52 16.30
CA GLY A 8 -1.12 -9.48 17.30
C GLY A 8 -0.37 -10.71 16.75
N SER A 9 -0.30 -10.89 15.43
CA SER A 9 0.45 -11.96 14.77
C SER A 9 1.19 -11.50 13.51
N ARG A 10 1.35 -10.19 13.29
CA ARG A 10 2.02 -9.62 12.11
C ARG A 10 3.12 -8.64 12.50
N CYS A 11 4.02 -8.38 11.54
CA CYS A 11 5.15 -7.49 11.75
C CYS A 11 4.79 -6.09 11.26
N GLY A 12 4.43 -5.21 12.21
CA GLY A 12 4.08 -3.81 11.99
C GLY A 12 5.10 -2.85 12.59
N SER A 13 4.63 -1.76 13.18
CA SER A 13 5.48 -0.77 13.88
C SER A 13 6.38 -1.45 14.93
N GLU A 14 7.63 -0.98 15.04
CA GLU A 14 8.67 -1.48 15.97
C GLU A 14 9.10 -2.95 15.81
N CYS A 15 8.53 -3.71 14.86
CA CYS A 15 8.92 -5.10 14.61
C CYS A 15 10.23 -5.24 13.78
N ASN A 16 10.57 -4.22 12.98
CA ASN A 16 11.66 -4.18 11.99
C ASN A 16 11.50 -5.17 10.81
N SER A 17 11.41 -6.47 11.08
CA SER A 17 11.28 -7.50 10.04
C SER A 17 10.82 -8.85 10.61
N SER A 18 10.18 -9.68 9.78
CA SER A 18 9.83 -11.06 10.15
C SER A 18 9.67 -11.94 8.90
N SER A 19 10.15 -13.18 8.97
CA SER A 19 9.96 -14.20 7.93
C SER A 19 8.90 -15.25 8.30
N VAL A 20 8.42 -15.25 9.55
CA VAL A 20 7.49 -16.27 10.08
C VAL A 20 6.06 -15.76 10.23
N THR A 21 5.85 -14.45 10.13
CA THR A 21 4.52 -13.81 10.23
C THR A 21 4.15 -13.16 8.90
N GLY A 22 3.49 -13.91 8.01
CA GLY A 22 3.21 -13.46 6.65
C GLY A 22 1.99 -14.12 6.02
N PRO A 23 0.76 -13.72 6.38
CA PRO A 23 -0.42 -14.23 5.71
C PRO A 23 -0.49 -13.69 4.28
N LEU A 24 -0.96 -14.53 3.36
CA LEU A 24 -1.43 -14.05 2.06
C LEU A 24 -2.83 -13.44 2.24
N VAL A 25 -3.01 -12.22 1.75
CA VAL A 25 -4.31 -11.52 1.76
C VAL A 25 -4.88 -11.56 0.35
N TYR A 26 -5.98 -12.29 0.18
CA TYR A 26 -6.65 -12.45 -1.11
C TYR A 26 -7.86 -11.54 -1.23
N PHE A 27 -8.01 -10.91 -2.39
CA PHE A 27 -9.15 -10.06 -2.76
C PHE A 27 -9.90 -10.73 -3.91
N PRO A 28 -11.10 -11.28 -3.65
CA PRO A 28 -11.99 -11.75 -4.71
C PRO A 28 -12.39 -10.63 -5.67
N PRO A 29 -12.86 -10.94 -6.90
CA PRO A 29 -13.33 -9.93 -7.85
C PRO A 29 -14.34 -8.98 -7.21
N GLY A 30 -14.14 -7.67 -7.42
CA GLY A 30 -14.99 -6.67 -6.81
C GLY A 30 -14.38 -5.28 -6.75
N LYS A 31 -15.17 -4.34 -6.21
CA LYS A 31 -14.75 -2.95 -5.96
C LYS A 31 -14.69 -2.69 -4.47
N TYR A 32 -13.51 -2.37 -3.98
CA TYR A 32 -13.23 -2.11 -2.58
C TYR A 32 -12.97 -0.62 -2.39
N MET A 33 -13.95 0.08 -1.82
CA MET A 33 -13.80 1.51 -1.56
C MET A 33 -13.02 1.72 -0.26
N VAL A 34 -11.95 2.53 -0.34
CA VAL A 34 -11.09 2.86 0.80
C VAL A 34 -11.04 4.36 1.03
N SER A 35 -11.00 4.76 2.30
CA SER A 35 -10.87 6.16 2.73
C SER A 35 -9.49 6.47 3.32
N SER A 36 -8.64 5.46 3.46
CA SER A 36 -7.28 5.52 4.00
C SER A 36 -6.41 4.47 3.32
N SER A 37 -5.08 4.60 3.47
CA SER A 37 -4.10 3.65 2.95
C SER A 37 -4.37 2.20 3.38
N ILE A 38 -4.10 1.29 2.45
CA ILE A 38 -3.92 -0.14 2.69
C ILE A 38 -2.46 -0.37 3.03
N GLU A 39 -2.19 -0.84 4.25
CA GLU A 39 -0.82 -1.11 4.69
C GLU A 39 -0.35 -2.51 4.26
N ALA A 40 0.56 -2.55 3.30
CA ALA A 40 1.29 -3.75 2.90
C ALA A 40 2.40 -4.02 3.93
N MET A 41 2.01 -4.52 5.11
CA MET A 41 2.97 -4.83 6.18
C MET A 41 3.98 -5.90 5.75
N TYR A 42 5.04 -6.04 6.54
CA TYR A 42 6.17 -6.91 6.23
C TYR A 42 5.75 -8.36 5.94
N ASN A 43 6.40 -9.01 4.98
CA ASN A 43 6.14 -10.41 4.59
C ASN A 43 4.68 -10.72 4.21
N THR A 44 3.95 -9.77 3.61
CA THR A 44 2.52 -9.93 3.33
C THR A 44 2.20 -9.71 1.85
N PRO A 45 1.94 -10.78 1.09
CA PRO A 45 1.41 -10.70 -0.25
C PRO A 45 -0.05 -10.22 -0.26
N LEU A 46 -0.33 -9.14 -0.98
CA LEU A 46 -1.68 -8.71 -1.36
C LEU A 46 -1.94 -9.22 -2.78
N VAL A 47 -2.99 -10.03 -2.94
CA VAL A 47 -3.27 -10.72 -4.21
C VAL A 47 -4.73 -10.54 -4.59
N GLY A 48 -4.97 -9.85 -5.70
CA GLY A 48 -6.28 -9.85 -6.35
C GLY A 48 -6.49 -11.10 -7.20
N ASP A 49 -7.73 -11.33 -7.60
CA ASP A 49 -8.07 -12.35 -8.57
C ASP A 49 -7.35 -12.14 -9.91
N SER A 50 -6.77 -13.20 -10.47
CA SER A 50 -5.98 -13.14 -11.70
C SER A 50 -6.81 -13.11 -12.98
N THR A 51 -8.10 -13.41 -12.90
CA THR A 51 -9.00 -13.47 -14.07
C THR A 51 -9.90 -12.25 -14.16
N ASP A 52 -10.34 -11.73 -13.00
CA ASP A 52 -11.13 -10.50 -12.89
C ASP A 52 -10.52 -9.60 -11.79
N PRO A 53 -9.54 -8.76 -12.15
CA PRO A 53 -8.78 -7.95 -11.22
C PRO A 53 -9.64 -7.14 -10.24
N SER A 54 -9.28 -7.22 -8.96
CA SER A 54 -9.93 -6.44 -7.92
C SER A 54 -9.63 -4.95 -8.09
N THR A 55 -10.67 -4.11 -8.01
CA THR A 55 -10.49 -2.65 -8.04
C THR A 55 -10.45 -2.10 -6.62
N ILE A 56 -9.34 -1.45 -6.25
CA ILE A 56 -9.27 -0.62 -5.04
C ILE A 56 -9.59 0.81 -5.42
N LEU A 57 -10.71 1.32 -4.93
CA LEU A 57 -11.23 2.65 -5.27
C LEU A 57 -10.97 3.62 -4.12
N ALA A 58 -10.18 4.66 -4.36
CA ALA A 58 -10.02 5.75 -3.42
C ALA A 58 -11.31 6.57 -3.33
N ALA A 59 -11.87 6.70 -2.14
CA ALA A 59 -13.02 7.55 -1.89
C ALA A 59 -12.68 9.03 -2.16
N ARG A 60 -13.70 9.86 -2.40
CA ARG A 60 -13.51 11.33 -2.48
C ARG A 60 -12.89 11.91 -1.21
N SER A 61 -13.27 11.36 -0.05
CA SER A 61 -12.75 11.71 1.26
C SER A 61 -11.47 10.96 1.63
N PHE A 62 -10.76 10.38 0.64
CA PHE A 62 -9.51 9.69 0.89
C PHE A 62 -8.50 10.65 1.50
N VAL A 63 -7.93 10.24 2.62
CA VAL A 63 -6.81 10.89 3.29
C VAL A 63 -5.62 9.94 3.18
N PHE A 64 -4.40 10.48 3.26
CA PHE A 64 -3.09 9.82 3.04
C PHE A 64 -2.48 9.99 1.65
N LEU A 65 -1.19 9.63 1.60
CA LEU A 65 -0.27 9.79 0.49
C LEU A 65 -0.53 8.79 -0.64
N SER A 66 -0.91 7.55 -0.31
CA SER A 66 -1.05 6.47 -1.30
C SER A 66 -2.15 5.48 -0.95
N VAL A 67 -2.85 4.93 -1.94
CA VAL A 67 -3.87 3.90 -1.70
C VAL A 67 -3.31 2.62 -1.11
N ILE A 68 -2.16 2.15 -1.58
CA ILE A 68 -1.41 1.04 -0.97
C ILE A 68 -0.03 1.56 -0.59
N SER A 69 0.39 1.34 0.65
CA SER A 69 1.71 1.74 1.15
C SER A 69 2.50 0.53 1.63
N SER A 70 3.77 0.44 1.23
CA SER A 70 4.71 -0.56 1.75
C SER A 70 5.43 -0.13 3.03
N ASP A 71 5.41 1.17 3.34
CA ASP A 71 6.06 1.73 4.50
C ASP A 71 5.29 2.93 5.05
N VAL A 72 5.04 2.92 6.36
CA VAL A 72 4.19 3.91 7.02
C VAL A 72 5.08 4.93 7.69
N TYR A 73 4.88 6.20 7.32
CA TYR A 73 5.49 7.31 8.03
C TYR A 73 4.94 7.42 9.45
N ILE A 74 5.83 7.51 10.43
CA ILE A 74 5.48 7.72 11.84
C ILE A 74 5.18 9.21 12.04
N ASP A 75 3.97 9.50 12.50
CA ASP A 75 3.54 10.87 12.81
C ASP A 75 4.47 11.49 13.87
N GLY A 76 5.00 12.68 13.58
CA GLY A 76 6.01 13.33 14.43
C GLY A 76 7.39 12.66 14.43
N GLY A 77 7.59 11.61 13.63
CA GLY A 77 8.84 10.84 13.54
C GLY A 77 9.94 11.50 12.72
N ASN A 78 9.79 12.76 12.28
CA ASN A 78 10.75 13.47 11.41
C ASN A 78 11.12 12.68 10.14
N GLY A 79 10.13 12.03 9.52
CA GLY A 79 10.33 11.17 8.36
C GLY A 79 10.86 9.78 8.68
N ALA A 80 10.82 9.37 9.95
CA ALA A 80 10.97 7.97 10.34
C ALA A 80 9.77 7.15 9.86
N GLU A 81 10.05 5.90 9.53
CA GLU A 81 9.09 4.96 8.96
C GLU A 81 9.10 3.66 9.76
N TRP A 82 8.12 2.79 9.55
CA TRP A 82 8.02 1.51 10.27
C TRP A 82 9.17 0.56 9.95
N TYR A 83 9.69 0.62 8.73
CA TYR A 83 10.78 -0.24 8.29
C TYR A 83 11.96 0.58 7.77
N ILE A 84 13.16 0.01 7.89
CA ILE A 84 14.32 0.56 7.21
C ILE A 84 14.21 0.18 5.74
N ASN A 85 14.26 1.16 4.85
CA ASN A 85 14.00 0.98 3.42
C ASN A 85 14.92 -0.08 2.76
N GLN A 86 16.20 -0.18 3.15
CA GLN A 86 17.11 -1.21 2.62
C GLN A 86 16.81 -2.62 3.14
N ASN A 87 16.02 -2.74 4.21
CA ASN A 87 15.62 -4.00 4.81
C ASN A 87 14.15 -4.35 4.53
N ASN A 88 13.47 -3.57 3.67
CA ASN A 88 12.04 -3.67 3.50
C ASN A 88 11.64 -4.77 2.48
N PHE A 89 11.96 -6.03 2.80
CA PHE A 89 11.84 -7.19 1.90
C PHE A 89 10.44 -7.85 1.91
N LEU A 90 10.30 -8.89 1.07
CA LEU A 90 9.22 -9.88 1.12
C LEU A 90 7.80 -9.31 0.94
N ARG A 91 7.63 -8.39 0.00
CA ARG A 91 6.28 -7.89 -0.35
C ARG A 91 5.81 -8.38 -1.70
N GLN A 92 4.50 -8.43 -1.87
CA GLN A 92 3.93 -8.60 -3.18
C GLN A 92 2.62 -7.87 -3.26
N VAL A 93 2.41 -7.13 -4.34
CA VAL A 93 1.10 -6.60 -4.71
C VAL A 93 0.86 -7.02 -6.15
N ARG A 94 -0.22 -7.78 -6.41
CA ARG A 94 -0.53 -8.22 -7.77
C ARG A 94 -2.02 -8.31 -8.07
N ASN A 95 -2.35 -8.19 -9.35
CA ASN A 95 -3.69 -8.37 -9.91
C ASN A 95 -4.72 -7.36 -9.37
N PHE A 96 -4.32 -6.09 -9.29
CA PHE A 96 -5.19 -5.00 -8.84
C PHE A 96 -5.29 -3.91 -9.91
N ILE A 97 -6.47 -3.32 -9.94
CA ILE A 97 -6.71 -2.00 -10.50
C ILE A 97 -6.78 -1.01 -9.34
N ILE A 98 -5.90 -0.02 -9.31
CA ILE A 98 -5.96 1.06 -8.31
C ILE A 98 -6.60 2.28 -8.97
N ASP A 99 -7.77 2.69 -8.50
CA ASP A 99 -8.50 3.84 -9.05
C ASP A 99 -8.49 5.01 -8.07
N ILE A 100 -7.66 5.99 -8.38
CA ILE A 100 -7.51 7.21 -7.58
C ILE A 100 -8.26 8.41 -8.15
N ARG A 101 -8.93 8.29 -9.30
CA ARG A 101 -9.52 9.44 -10.03
C ARG A 101 -10.51 10.27 -9.22
N GLN A 102 -11.12 9.71 -8.19
CA GLN A 102 -12.09 10.40 -7.34
C GLN A 102 -11.47 11.08 -6.12
N ALA A 103 -10.24 10.72 -5.74
CA ALA A 103 -9.57 11.28 -4.57
C ALA A 103 -9.36 12.79 -4.75
N MET A 104 -9.74 13.56 -3.73
CA MET A 104 -9.66 15.02 -3.73
C MET A 104 -8.43 15.55 -2.97
N VAL A 105 -7.65 14.67 -2.33
CA VAL A 105 -6.35 15.03 -1.74
C VAL A 105 -5.42 15.55 -2.84
N GLU A 106 -4.51 16.45 -2.48
CA GLU A 106 -3.50 16.95 -3.40
C GLU A 106 -2.44 15.85 -3.63
N HIS A 107 -2.17 15.51 -4.90
CA HIS A 107 -1.18 14.50 -5.30
C HIS A 107 -1.33 13.10 -4.67
N PRO A 108 -2.51 12.44 -4.76
CA PRO A 108 -2.64 11.06 -4.30
C PRO A 108 -1.77 10.16 -5.17
N ALA A 109 -1.10 9.21 -4.52
CA ALA A 109 -0.45 8.10 -5.18
C ALA A 109 -1.34 6.85 -5.21
N GLY A 110 -1.23 6.05 -6.26
CA GLY A 110 -1.84 4.72 -6.27
C GLY A 110 -1.07 3.77 -5.34
N LEU A 111 0.25 3.80 -5.44
CA LEU A 111 1.16 2.93 -4.73
C LEU A 111 2.33 3.77 -4.20
N HIS A 112 2.63 3.64 -2.90
CA HIS A 112 3.89 4.05 -2.30
C HIS A 112 4.73 2.78 -2.14
N TRP A 113 5.72 2.59 -3.03
CA TRP A 113 6.48 1.35 -3.14
C TRP A 113 7.95 1.50 -2.72
N GLN A 114 8.14 1.89 -1.46
CA GLN A 114 9.45 1.96 -0.83
C GLN A 114 9.86 0.59 -0.27
N VAL A 115 10.43 -0.25 -1.12
CA VAL A 115 10.78 -1.64 -0.80
C VAL A 115 12.24 -1.96 -1.12
N ALA A 116 12.73 -3.05 -0.53
CA ALA A 116 13.99 -3.68 -0.89
C ALA A 116 13.76 -4.95 -1.75
N GLN A 117 14.80 -5.77 -1.94
CA GLN A 117 14.76 -6.97 -2.77
C GLN A 117 13.61 -7.94 -2.42
N ALA A 118 13.31 -8.86 -3.36
CA ALA A 118 12.24 -9.86 -3.22
C ALA A 118 10.86 -9.25 -2.93
N SER A 119 10.59 -8.07 -3.49
CA SER A 119 9.34 -7.33 -3.32
C SER A 119 8.68 -6.92 -4.64
N PRO A 120 8.27 -7.87 -5.51
CA PRO A 120 7.69 -7.56 -6.81
C PRO A 120 6.31 -6.90 -6.68
N ASN A 121 5.99 -5.97 -7.57
CA ASN A 121 4.63 -5.53 -7.84
C ASN A 121 4.24 -5.87 -9.29
N ILE A 122 3.02 -6.35 -9.51
CA ILE A 122 2.47 -6.71 -10.83
C ILE A 122 1.02 -6.22 -10.85
N LEU A 123 0.85 -4.91 -10.98
CA LEU A 123 -0.46 -4.28 -11.08
C LEU A 123 -1.01 -4.40 -12.50
N ASP A 124 -2.34 -4.54 -12.63
CA ASP A 124 -2.99 -4.49 -13.94
C ASP A 124 -3.09 -3.05 -14.44
N GLU A 125 -3.48 -2.13 -13.54
CA GLU A 125 -3.69 -0.73 -13.91
C GLU A 125 -3.67 0.21 -12.69
N ILE A 126 -3.15 1.42 -12.87
CA ILE A 126 -3.40 2.55 -11.96
C ILE A 126 -4.15 3.63 -12.75
N LYS A 127 -5.41 3.89 -12.39
CA LYS A 127 -6.26 4.89 -13.03
C LYS A 127 -6.08 6.24 -12.35
N MET A 128 -5.57 7.20 -13.12
CA MET A 128 -5.19 8.52 -12.63
C MET A 128 -5.90 9.66 -13.37
N GLY A 129 -6.19 10.75 -12.65
CA GLY A 129 -6.58 12.05 -13.18
C GLY A 129 -5.37 12.96 -13.42
N SER A 130 -5.62 14.22 -13.81
CA SER A 130 -4.59 15.16 -14.29
C SER A 130 -3.58 15.67 -13.24
N HIS A 131 -3.79 15.44 -11.94
CA HIS A 131 -2.96 15.95 -10.84
C HIS A 131 -2.45 14.85 -9.89
N GLN A 132 -2.46 13.60 -10.36
CA GLN A 132 -2.17 12.42 -9.56
C GLN A 132 -0.85 11.79 -9.98
N VAL A 133 -0.17 11.11 -9.05
CA VAL A 133 1.20 10.61 -9.26
C VAL A 133 1.29 9.10 -9.03
N VAL A 134 2.27 8.46 -9.64
CA VAL A 134 2.75 7.14 -9.19
C VAL A 134 4.06 7.40 -8.46
N SER A 135 4.22 6.80 -7.28
CA SER A 135 5.40 6.98 -6.45
C SER A 135 6.17 5.67 -6.32
N GLU A 136 7.19 5.52 -7.17
CA GLU A 136 8.15 4.43 -7.09
C GLU A 136 9.47 4.96 -6.55
N GLY A 137 9.95 4.42 -5.42
CA GLY A 137 11.17 4.86 -4.74
C GLY A 137 10.91 5.69 -3.49
N LEU A 138 11.94 6.45 -3.05
CA LEU A 138 11.88 7.30 -1.86
C LEU A 138 11.04 8.55 -2.15
N TRP A 139 9.81 8.59 -1.64
CA TRP A 139 8.95 9.77 -1.75
C TRP A 139 8.80 10.39 -0.38
N LYS A 140 9.52 11.49 -0.16
CA LYS A 140 9.34 12.29 1.04
C LYS A 140 8.34 13.40 0.72
N PRO A 141 7.21 13.51 1.44
CA PRO A 141 6.40 14.71 1.36
C PRO A 141 7.29 15.91 1.72
N ALA A 142 7.22 16.98 0.92
CA ALA A 142 7.88 18.23 1.28
C ALA A 142 7.30 18.71 2.61
N ALA A 143 8.17 19.04 3.56
CA ALA A 143 7.80 19.62 4.85
C ALA A 143 7.12 20.99 4.69
#